data_AF-A0A1I0HAW5-F1
#
_entry.id   AF-A0A1I0HAW5-F1
#
_cell.length_a   1.000
_cell.length_b   1.000
_cell.length_c   1.000
_cell.angle_alpha   90.00
_cell.angle_beta   90.00
_cell.angle_gamma   90.00
#
_symmetry.space_group_name_H-M   'P 1'
#
loop_
_entity.id
_entity.type
_entity.pdbx_description
1 polymer ?
#
loop_
_entity_poly.entity_id
_entity_poly.type
_entity_poly.pdbx_seq_one_letter_code
_entity_poly.pdbx_strand_id
1 'polypeptide(L)'
;MRKLDGYEAELIKGLIHEGESVIEIDGRKYHLTLIEEPETTVQEDVDTDPELKQKLLQAKKDILDGKVYSTDEVLEMIDQGEI
;
A
#
# COMPACT_ATOMS: atom_id res chain seq x y z
N MET A 1 -9.45 -2.36 -18.37
CA MET A 1 -7.98 -2.20 -18.39
C MET A 1 -7.36 -3.47 -17.83
N ARG A 2 -6.19 -3.90 -18.33
CA ARG A 2 -5.43 -4.97 -17.66
C ARG A 2 -4.82 -4.39 -16.38
N LYS A 3 -4.90 -5.15 -15.29
CA LYS A 3 -4.21 -4.81 -14.04
C LYS A 3 -2.80 -5.39 -14.09
N LEU A 4 -1.84 -4.60 -13.63
CA LEU A 4 -0.46 -5.00 -13.40
C LEU A 4 -0.29 -5.08 -11.89
N ASP A 5 0.19 -6.21 -11.40
CA ASP A 5 0.42 -6.48 -9.99
C ASP A 5 1.82 -7.09 -9.83
N GLY A 6 2.38 -7.03 -8.62
CA GLY A 6 3.69 -7.63 -8.35
C GLY A 6 4.86 -6.82 -8.90
N TYR A 7 5.93 -7.52 -9.29
CA TYR A 7 7.22 -6.92 -9.63
C TYR A 7 7.13 -5.95 -10.81
N GLU A 8 6.32 -6.29 -11.81
CA GLU A 8 6.09 -5.48 -13.01
C GLU A 8 5.44 -4.14 -12.69
N ALA A 9 4.55 -4.10 -11.68
CA ALA A 9 3.92 -2.87 -11.23
C ALA A 9 4.92 -1.96 -10.50
N GLU A 10 5.79 -2.53 -9.66
CA GLU A 10 6.81 -1.76 -8.93
C GLU A 10 7.86 -1.16 -9.86
N LEU A 11 8.30 -1.90 -10.89
CA LEU A 11 9.20 -1.36 -11.91
C LEU A 11 8.59 -0.14 -12.62
N ILE A 12 7.33 -0.24 -13.05
CA ILE A 12 6.64 0.86 -13.73
C ILE A 12 6.47 2.08 -12.82
N LYS A 13 6.14 1.87 -11.54
CA LYS A 13 6.05 2.97 -10.55
C LYS A 13 7.40 3.66 -10.37
N GLY A 14 8.48 2.90 -10.27
CA GLY A 14 9.84 3.43 -10.15
C GLY A 14 10.21 4.33 -11.32
N LEU A 15 9.99 3.86 -12.55
CA LEU A 15 10.27 4.61 -13.78
C LEU A 15 9.52 5.95 -13.84
N ILE A 16 8.24 5.95 -13.45
CA ILE A 16 7.43 7.17 -13.39
C ILE A 16 7.96 8.13 -12.32
N HIS A 17 8.35 7.62 -11.14
CA HIS A 17 8.86 8.44 -10.04
C HIS A 17 10.24 9.04 -10.34
N GLU A 18 11.07 8.34 -11.09
CA GLU A 18 12.41 8.79 -11.52
C GLU A 18 12.36 9.80 -12.68
N GLY A 19 11.16 10.09 -13.22
CA GLY A 19 10.97 11.02 -14.33
C GLY A 19 11.37 10.43 -15.69
N GLU A 20 11.58 9.11 -15.76
CA GLU A 20 11.81 8.41 -17.03
C GLU A 20 10.49 8.26 -17.77
N SER A 21 10.24 9.19 -18.69
CA SER A 21 9.00 9.22 -19.46
C SER A 21 9.02 8.33 -20.70
N VAL A 22 10.18 7.78 -21.09
CA VAL A 22 10.33 6.97 -22.31
C VAL A 22 11.03 5.64 -22.02
N ILE A 23 10.35 4.53 -22.28
CA ILE A 23 10.89 3.18 -22.15
C ILE A 23 11.02 2.50 -23.51
N GLU A 24 12.03 1.65 -23.69
CA GLU A 24 12.20 0.84 -24.90
C GLU A 24 11.83 -0.63 -24.65
N ILE A 25 10.91 -1.16 -25.45
CA ILE A 25 10.47 -2.55 -25.42
C ILE A 25 10.56 -3.09 -26.84
N ASP A 26 11.33 -4.16 -27.06
CA ASP A 26 11.56 -4.78 -28.38
C ASP A 26 11.96 -3.78 -29.47
N GLY A 27 12.83 -2.83 -29.13
CA GLY A 27 13.33 -1.78 -30.04
C GLY A 27 12.30 -0.70 -30.38
N ARG A 28 11.15 -0.68 -29.70
CA ARG A 28 10.13 0.37 -29.85
C ARG A 28 10.08 1.23 -28.59
N LYS A 29 10.01 2.54 -28.79
CA LYS A 29 9.92 3.52 -27.69
C LYS A 29 8.47 3.80 -27.33
N TYR A 30 8.16 3.75 -26.04
CA TYR A 30 6.85 4.01 -25.46
C TYR A 30 6.96 5.16 -24.48
N HIS A 31 5.96 6.05 -24.48
CA HIS A 31 5.88 7.13 -23.49
C HIS A 31 4.98 6.69 -22.32
N LEU A 32 5.52 6.75 -21.10
CA LEU A 32 4.79 6.47 -19.87
C LEU A 32 4.40 7.79 -19.22
N THR A 33 3.15 7.90 -18.78
CA THR A 33 2.66 9.09 -18.08
C THR A 33 1.59 8.68 -17.10
N LEU A 34 1.65 9.26 -15.91
CA LEU A 34 0.58 9.15 -14.94
C LEU A 34 -0.61 9.99 -15.43
N ILE A 35 -1.76 9.34 -15.62
CA ILE A 35 -2.94 10.01 -16.17
C ILE A 35 -3.58 10.95 -15.14
N GLU A 36 -3.49 10.57 -13.85
CA GLU A 36 -4.06 11.30 -12.73
C GLU A 36 -3.13 11.13 -11.54
N GLU A 37 -2.67 12.25 -10.99
CA GLU A 37 -1.96 12.23 -9.71
C GLU A 37 -2.97 11.97 -8.61
N PRO A 38 -2.68 11.06 -7.66
CA PRO A 38 -3.53 10.92 -6.49
C PRO A 38 -3.54 12.25 -5.73
N GLU A 39 -4.73 12.69 -5.31
CA GLU A 39 -4.90 13.98 -4.59
C GLU A 39 -4.05 14.05 -3.32
N THR A 40 -3.80 12.90 -2.70
CA THR A 40 -2.96 12.74 -1.51
C THR A 40 -2.15 11.46 -1.59
N THR A 41 -1.02 11.44 -0.90
CA THR A 41 -0.28 10.22 -0.60
C THR A 41 -0.83 9.55 0.66
N VAL A 42 -0.62 8.24 0.80
CA VAL A 42 -0.95 7.49 2.04
C VAL A 42 -0.30 8.14 3.27
N GLN A 43 0.87 8.75 3.11
CA GLN A 43 1.54 9.45 4.19
C GLN A 43 0.81 10.74 4.59
N GLU A 44 0.33 11.51 3.63
CA GLU A 44 -0.47 12.72 3.88
C GLU A 44 -1.82 12.38 4.53
N ASP A 45 -2.47 11.30 4.11
CA ASP A 45 -3.71 10.82 4.75
C ASP A 45 -3.49 10.48 6.23
N VAL A 46 -2.36 9.84 6.55
CA VAL A 46 -1.99 9.50 7.93
C VAL A 46 -1.61 10.73 8.75
N ASP A 47 -0.97 11.73 8.14
CA ASP A 47 -0.57 12.93 8.86
C ASP A 47 -1.73 13.92 9.09
N THR A 48 -2.74 13.91 8.21
CA THR A 48 -3.93 14.76 8.31
C THR A 48 -5.01 14.18 9.25
N ASP A 49 -4.98 12.88 9.55
CA ASP A 49 -5.87 12.21 10.50
C ASP A 49 -5.12 11.72 11.77
N PRO A 50 -5.20 12.48 12.88
CA PRO A 50 -4.59 12.09 14.15
C PRO A 50 -5.09 10.76 14.71
N GLU A 51 -6.35 10.39 14.47
CA GLU A 51 -6.93 9.13 14.96
C GLU A 51 -6.34 7.94 14.19
N LEU A 52 -6.27 8.04 12.86
CA LEU A 52 -5.61 7.05 12.01
C LEU A 52 -4.14 6.88 12.40
N LYS A 53 -3.42 7.99 12.61
CA LYS A 53 -2.02 7.97 13.06
C LYS A 53 -1.85 7.23 14.38
N GLN A 54 -2.71 7.49 15.36
CA GLN A 54 -2.68 6.80 16.65
C GLN A 54 -2.99 5.31 16.51
N LYS A 55 -3.99 4.93 15.71
CA LYS A 55 -4.33 3.53 15.43
C LYS A 55 -3.15 2.78 14.78
N LEU A 56 -2.47 3.40 13.82
CA LEU A 56 -1.29 2.81 13.17
C LEU A 56 -0.10 2.66 14.13
N LEU A 57 0.14 3.64 15.01
CA LEU A 57 1.18 3.55 16.04
C LEU A 57 0.88 2.42 17.04
N GLN A 58 -0.38 2.30 17.46
CA GLN A 58 -0.82 1.24 18.36
C GLN A 58 -0.68 -0.13 17.69
N ALA A 59 -1.13 -0.29 16.44
CA ALA A 59 -0.98 -1.53 15.68
C ALA A 59 0.50 -1.94 15.53
N LYS A 60 1.41 -0.99 15.26
CA LYS A 60 2.86 -1.28 15.23
C LYS A 60 3.37 -1.81 16.56
N LYS A 61 2.90 -1.24 17.68
CA LYS A 61 3.27 -1.71 19.01
C LYS A 61 2.72 -3.11 19.28
N ASP A 62 1.47 -3.37 18.92
CA ASP A 62 0.85 -4.68 19.11
C ASP A 62 1.58 -5.78 18.31
N ILE A 63 2.03 -5.48 17.08
CA ILE A 63 2.87 -6.38 16.29
C ILE A 63 4.20 -6.68 17.01
N LEU A 64 4.87 -5.66 17.55
CA LEU A 64 6.13 -5.83 18.29
C LEU A 64 5.96 -6.60 19.59
N ASP A 65 4.84 -6.38 20.28
CA ASP A 65 4.49 -7.06 21.54
C ASP A 65 3.94 -8.48 21.30
N GLY A 66 3.83 -8.93 20.03
CA GLY A 66 3.31 -10.25 19.67
C GLY A 66 1.80 -10.40 19.82
N LYS A 67 1.07 -9.29 19.99
CA LYS A 67 -0.41 -9.24 20.05
C LYS A 67 -0.99 -9.24 18.64
N VAL A 68 -0.75 -10.34 17.94
CA VAL A 68 -1.26 -10.60 16.61
C VAL A 68 -2.16 -11.83 16.68
N TYR A 69 -3.22 -11.83 15.87
CA TYR A 69 -4.17 -12.91 15.83
C TYR A 69 -4.31 -13.36 14.37
N SER A 70 -4.30 -14.67 14.17
CA SER A 70 -4.74 -15.30 12.94
C SER A 70 -6.25 -15.19 12.79
N THR A 71 -6.75 -15.42 11.58
CA THR A 71 -8.19 -15.39 11.31
C THR A 71 -8.96 -16.38 12.18
N ASP A 72 -8.43 -17.58 12.40
CA ASP A 72 -9.09 -18.62 13.22
C ASP A 72 -9.19 -18.20 14.69
N GLU A 73 -8.11 -17.64 15.25
CA GLU A 73 -8.10 -17.11 16.63
C GLU A 73 -9.13 -15.98 16.81
N VAL A 74 -9.25 -15.08 15.84
CA VAL A 74 -10.26 -14.00 15.90
C VAL A 74 -11.68 -14.57 15.86
N LEU A 75 -11.94 -15.59 15.05
CA LEU A 75 -13.26 -16.24 14.99
C LEU A 75 -13.61 -16.90 16.33
N GLU A 76 -12.65 -17.57 16.96
CA GLU A 76 -12.85 -18.16 18.29
C GLU A 76 -13.14 -17.10 19.36
N MET A 77 -12.42 -15.97 19.35
CA MET A 77 -12.66 -14.87 20.29
C MET A 77 -14.07 -14.26 20.13
N ILE A 78 -14.55 -14.14 18.89
CA ILE A 78 -15.91 -13.68 18.60
C ILE A 78 -16.94 -14.68 19.13
N ASP A 79 -16.75 -15.96 18.87
CA ASP A 79 -17.66 -17.02 19.35
C ASP A 79 -17.69 -17.11 20.89
N GLN A 80 -16.59 -16.75 21.55
CA GLN A 80 -16.47 -16.71 23.01
C GLN A 80 -16.94 -15.38 23.64
N GLY A 81 -17.25 -14.36 22.82
CA GLY A 81 -17.66 -13.03 23.30
C GLY A 81 -16.53 -12.23 23.95
N GLU A 82 -15.28 -12.51 23.60
CA GLU A 82 -14.09 -11.82 24.11
C GLU A 82 -13.80 -10.51 23.34
N ILE A 83 -14.48 -10.29 22.21
CA ILE A 83 -14.47 -9.08 21.37
C ILE A 83 -15.88 -8.72 20.91
#